data_AF-A0A7N2LQQ9-F1
#
_entry.id   AF-A0A7N2LQQ9-F1
#
_cell.length_a   1.000
_cell.length_b   1.000
_cell.length_c   1.000
_cell.angle_alpha   90.00
_cell.angle_beta   90.00
_cell.angle_gamma   90.00
#
_symmetry.space_group_name_H-M   'P 1'
#
loop_
_entity.id
_entity.type
_entity.pdbx_description
1 polymer ?
#
loop_
_entity_poly.entity_id
_entity_poly.type
_entity_poly.pdbx_seq_one_letter_code
_entity_poly.pdbx_strand_id
1 'polypeptide(L)'
;MCDPEEYGACDSGCNGGLMTSAFEYTLKAGGLEKEKDYPYTGTDRGTCKFDKGKIVASVSNFSVVSIDEKQIAANLVKNGPLAIGINAVFMQTYIGKVSCPYICGKQLDHGVLLVGYGSASYAPI
;
A
#
# COMPACT_ATOMS: atom_id res chain seq x y z
N MET A 1 -14.88 -11.60 -2.86
CA MET A 1 -13.95 -12.24 -1.90
C MET A 1 -12.73 -12.63 -2.71
N CYS A 2 -11.53 -12.23 -2.31
CA CYS A 2 -10.32 -12.45 -3.13
C CYS A 2 -10.03 -13.96 -3.27
N ASP A 3 -9.92 -14.46 -4.50
CA ASP A 3 -9.46 -15.81 -4.81
C ASP A 3 -8.06 -15.72 -5.46
N PRO A 4 -6.99 -16.22 -4.80
CA PRO A 4 -5.63 -16.18 -5.34
C PRO A 4 -5.43 -16.95 -6.66
N GLU A 5 -6.30 -17.90 -6.98
CA GLU A 5 -6.19 -18.74 -8.18
C GLU A 5 -6.94 -18.14 -9.38
N GLU A 6 -7.81 -17.15 -9.15
CA GLU A 6 -8.61 -16.51 -10.19
C GLU A 6 -8.03 -15.13 -10.58
N TYR A 7 -7.72 -14.97 -11.88
CA TYR A 7 -7.23 -13.71 -12.41
C TYR A 7 -8.26 -12.58 -12.25
N GLY A 8 -7.85 -11.47 -11.64
CA GLY A 8 -8.71 -10.30 -11.45
C GLY A 8 -9.68 -10.39 -10.27
N ALA A 9 -9.66 -11.47 -9.49
CA ALA A 9 -10.58 -11.65 -8.35
C ALA A 9 -10.23 -10.81 -7.12
N CYS A 10 -8.98 -10.35 -7.00
CA CYS A 10 -8.49 -9.58 -5.86
C CYS A 10 -8.26 -8.10 -6.19
N ASP A 11 -7.60 -7.84 -7.32
CA ASP A 11 -7.23 -6.51 -7.83
C ASP A 11 -7.14 -6.52 -9.37
N SER A 12 -7.01 -5.34 -9.98
CA SER A 12 -7.03 -5.14 -11.44
C SER A 12 -5.63 -4.91 -12.04
N GLY A 13 -4.58 -5.42 -11.39
CA GLY A 13 -3.21 -5.33 -11.89
C GLY A 13 -2.73 -3.88 -12.08
N CYS A 14 -2.27 -3.54 -13.28
CA CYS A 14 -1.81 -2.18 -13.58
C CYS A 14 -2.93 -1.13 -13.57
N ASN A 15 -4.20 -1.55 -13.55
CA ASN A 15 -5.36 -0.66 -13.51
C ASN A 15 -5.81 -0.30 -12.08
N GLY A 16 -5.09 -0.78 -11.06
CA GLY A 16 -5.31 -0.41 -9.67
C GLY A 16 -5.74 -1.58 -8.78
N GLY A 17 -5.72 -1.30 -7.48
CA GLY A 17 -6.01 -2.26 -6.43
C GLY A 17 -5.94 -1.61 -5.05
N LEU A 18 -6.24 -2.39 -4.01
CA LEU A 18 -6.20 -1.95 -2.62
C LEU A 18 -5.17 -2.74 -1.81
N MET A 19 -4.48 -2.07 -0.88
CA MET A 19 -3.51 -2.73 0.00
C MET A 19 -4.15 -3.84 0.85
N THR A 20 -5.42 -3.69 1.22
CA THR A 20 -6.19 -4.73 1.93
C THR A 20 -6.41 -5.98 1.07
N SER A 21 -6.68 -5.82 -0.23
CA SER A 21 -6.79 -6.94 -1.17
C SER A 21 -5.45 -7.67 -1.30
N ALA A 22 -4.34 -6.93 -1.39
CA ALA A 22 -3.01 -7.50 -1.43
C ALA A 22 -2.64 -8.28 -0.14
N PHE A 23 -3.02 -7.76 1.05
CA PHE A 23 -2.85 -8.50 2.30
C PHE A 23 -3.73 -9.75 2.36
N GLU A 24 -4.98 -9.68 1.91
CA GLU A 24 -5.88 -10.84 1.83
C GLU A 24 -5.35 -11.91 0.86
N TYR A 25 -4.88 -11.51 -0.32
CA TYR A 25 -4.21 -12.39 -1.28
C TYR A 25 -3.00 -13.07 -0.63
N THR A 26 -2.12 -12.29 -0.01
CA THR A 26 -0.88 -12.80 0.61
C THR A 26 -1.18 -13.84 1.69
N LEU A 27 -2.19 -13.56 2.51
CA LEU A 27 -2.65 -14.47 3.57
C LEU A 27 -3.19 -15.79 3.00
N LYS A 28 -3.95 -15.73 1.90
CA LYS A 28 -4.53 -16.93 1.25
C LYS A 28 -3.53 -17.70 0.37
N ALA A 29 -2.66 -17.01 -0.35
CA ALA A 29 -1.62 -17.59 -1.19
C ALA A 29 -0.51 -18.27 -0.36
N GLY A 30 -0.36 -17.85 0.90
CA GLY A 30 0.59 -18.40 1.86
C GLY A 30 1.87 -17.59 2.03
N GLY A 31 2.06 -16.55 1.20
CA GLY A 31 3.17 -15.60 1.35
C GLY A 31 3.60 -14.92 0.06
N LEU A 32 4.80 -14.35 0.11
CA LEU A 32 5.45 -13.58 -0.95
C LEU A 32 6.87 -14.10 -1.21
N GLU A 33 7.30 -13.97 -2.46
CA GLU A 33 8.66 -14.26 -2.91
C GLU A 33 9.58 -13.02 -2.77
N LYS A 34 10.89 -13.20 -2.98
CA LYS A 34 11.82 -12.07 -3.08
C LYS A 34 11.70 -11.41 -4.45
N GLU A 35 11.95 -10.11 -4.50
CA GLU A 35 12.02 -9.33 -5.75
C GLU A 35 12.98 -9.96 -6.79
N LYS A 36 14.12 -10.50 -6.36
CA LYS A 36 15.06 -11.16 -7.29
C LYS A 36 14.50 -12.45 -7.92
N ASP A 37 13.56 -13.11 -7.25
CA ASP A 37 12.99 -14.40 -7.64
C ASP A 37 11.70 -14.21 -8.45
N TYR A 38 10.97 -13.10 -8.19
CA TYR A 38 9.84 -12.61 -8.98
C TYR A 38 9.97 -11.09 -9.25
N PRO A 39 10.76 -10.69 -10.26
CA PRO A 39 11.04 -9.27 -10.52
C PRO A 39 9.84 -8.47 -11.02
N TYR A 40 9.76 -7.21 -10.60
CA TYR A 40 8.79 -6.24 -11.12
C TYR A 40 9.09 -5.91 -12.58
N THR A 41 8.06 -5.98 -13.43
CA THR A 41 8.17 -5.76 -14.88
C THR A 41 7.46 -4.50 -15.36
N GLY A 42 6.70 -3.82 -14.49
CA GLY A 42 5.92 -2.64 -14.89
C GLY A 42 4.74 -2.94 -15.81
N THR A 43 4.31 -4.20 -15.95
CA THR A 43 3.18 -4.59 -16.80
C THR A 43 2.46 -5.83 -16.25
N ASP A 44 1.16 -5.92 -16.51
CA ASP A 44 0.28 -7.04 -16.17
C ASP A 44 -0.03 -7.95 -17.37
N ARG A 45 0.66 -7.77 -18.51
CA ARG A 45 0.49 -8.62 -19.72
C ARG A 45 0.94 -10.07 -19.54
N GLY A 46 1.58 -10.40 -18.42
CA GLY A 46 2.00 -11.75 -18.07
C GLY A 46 0.97 -12.50 -17.25
N THR A 47 1.16 -13.80 -17.11
CA THR A 47 0.42 -14.61 -16.13
C THR A 47 1.10 -14.57 -14.76
N CYS A 48 0.36 -14.92 -13.71
CA CYS A 48 0.94 -15.16 -12.39
C CYS A 48 1.97 -16.28 -12.47
N LYS A 49 3.17 -16.04 -11.91
CA LYS A 49 4.30 -16.99 -11.86
C LYS A 49 4.68 -17.37 -10.44
N PHE A 50 3.74 -17.18 -9.51
CA PHE A 50 3.96 -17.41 -8.09
C PHE A 50 4.39 -18.85 -7.81
N ASP A 51 5.51 -19.01 -7.12
CA ASP A 51 6.10 -20.29 -6.74
C ASP A 51 6.08 -20.43 -5.21
N LYS A 52 5.19 -21.31 -4.73
CA LYS A 52 5.06 -21.63 -3.30
C LYS A 52 6.37 -22.12 -2.68
N GLY A 53 7.27 -22.71 -3.47
CA GLY A 53 8.59 -23.17 -3.01
C GLY A 53 9.59 -22.04 -2.72
N LYS A 54 9.28 -20.80 -3.11
CA LYS A 54 10.16 -19.62 -2.96
C LYS A 54 9.62 -18.56 -2.00
N ILE A 55 8.58 -18.90 -1.23
CA ILE A 55 8.02 -18.01 -0.21
C ILE A 55 9.08 -17.68 0.84
N VAL A 56 9.23 -16.40 1.17
CA VAL A 56 10.18 -15.90 2.19
C VAL A 56 9.55 -15.01 3.26
N ALA A 57 8.33 -14.53 3.01
CA ALA A 57 7.58 -13.69 3.93
C ALA A 57 6.10 -14.06 3.82
N SER A 58 5.37 -13.94 4.92
CA SER A 58 3.93 -14.23 4.96
C SER A 58 3.21 -13.22 5.84
N VAL A 59 1.89 -13.12 5.62
CA VAL A 59 0.99 -12.30 6.43
C VAL A 59 0.16 -13.25 7.27
N SER A 60 0.27 -13.16 8.59
CA SER A 60 -0.52 -13.96 9.52
C SER A 60 -1.89 -13.33 9.79
N ASN A 61 -1.98 -12.00 9.80
CA ASN A 61 -3.20 -11.23 9.91
C ASN A 61 -2.96 -9.78 9.47
N PHE A 62 -4.03 -9.05 9.17
CA PHE A 62 -4.02 -7.60 8.98
C PHE A 62 -5.28 -6.99 9.59
N SER A 63 -5.22 -5.71 9.93
CA SER A 63 -6.37 -4.95 10.41
C SER A 63 -6.42 -3.58 9.76
N VAL A 64 -7.61 -3.00 9.71
CA VAL A 64 -7.82 -1.64 9.24
C VAL A 64 -7.82 -0.72 10.45
N VAL A 65 -6.98 0.31 10.41
CA VAL A 65 -6.90 1.33 11.47
C VAL A 65 -7.99 2.37 11.25
N SER A 66 -8.48 2.95 12.35
CA SER A 66 -9.39 4.11 12.30
C SER A 66 -8.77 5.26 11.51
N ILE A 67 -9.62 6.09 10.89
CA ILE A 67 -9.20 7.35 10.24
C ILE A 67 -8.81 8.46 11.22
N ASP A 68 -8.95 8.21 12.53
CA ASP A 68 -8.49 9.13 13.58
C ASP A 68 -6.95 9.18 13.60
N GLU A 69 -6.38 10.37 13.36
CA GLU A 69 -4.93 10.56 13.27
C GLU A 69 -4.17 10.18 14.56
N LYS A 70 -4.79 10.30 15.74
CA LYS A 70 -4.16 9.86 16.99
C LYS A 70 -4.08 8.34 17.04
N GLN A 71 -5.10 7.65 16.54
CA GLN A 71 -5.08 6.19 16.41
C GLN A 71 -4.08 5.73 15.34
N ILE A 72 -3.96 6.46 14.23
CA ILE A 72 -2.94 6.18 13.20
C ILE A 72 -1.54 6.33 13.82
N ALA A 73 -1.25 7.45 14.49
CA ALA A 73 0.04 7.68 15.15
C ALA A 73 0.35 6.60 16.20
N ALA A 74 -0.63 6.23 17.04
CA ALA A 74 -0.46 5.18 18.04
C ALA A 74 -0.17 3.81 17.40
N ASN A 75 -0.87 3.45 16.33
CA ASN A 75 -0.63 2.18 15.61
C ASN A 75 0.70 2.16 14.88
N LEU A 76 1.16 3.31 14.35
CA LEU A 76 2.45 3.43 13.69
C LEU A 76 3.60 3.17 14.67
N VAL A 77 3.54 3.76 15.87
CA VAL A 77 4.55 3.53 16.91
C VAL A 77 4.52 2.09 17.42
N LYS A 78 3.32 1.53 17.59
CA LYS A 78 3.15 0.19 18.16
C LYS A 78 3.54 -0.92 17.20
N ASN A 79 3.17 -0.82 15.93
CA ASN A 79 3.26 -1.92 14.96
C ASN A 79 4.28 -1.67 13.84
N GLY A 80 4.83 -0.46 13.74
CA GLY A 80 5.70 -0.06 12.64
C GLY A 80 4.92 0.53 11.45
N PRO A 81 5.54 0.58 10.26
CA PRO A 81 4.98 1.27 9.09
C PRO A 81 3.55 0.84 8.72
N LEU A 82 2.72 1.79 8.31
CA LEU A 82 1.32 1.58 7.96
C LEU A 82 1.09 1.88 6.47
N ALA A 83 0.42 0.97 5.76
CA ALA A 83 -0.05 1.25 4.41
C ALA A 83 -1.25 2.22 4.48
N ILE A 84 -1.18 3.33 3.74
CA ILE A 84 -2.22 4.36 3.70
C ILE A 84 -2.54 4.77 2.26
N GLY A 85 -3.75 5.31 2.06
CA GLY A 85 -4.10 6.03 0.84
C GLY A 85 -4.01 7.54 1.07
N ILE A 86 -3.56 8.28 0.06
CA ILE A 86 -3.59 9.75 0.03
C ILE A 86 -4.26 10.24 -1.26
N ASN A 87 -4.63 11.52 -1.27
CA ASN A 87 -4.89 12.25 -2.50
C ASN A 87 -3.57 12.86 -2.98
N ALA A 88 -3.07 12.40 -4.13
CA ALA A 88 -1.77 12.77 -4.66
C ALA A 88 -1.84 13.83 -5.79
N VAL A 89 -2.99 14.48 -6.01
CA VAL A 89 -3.18 15.49 -7.07
C VAL A 89 -2.09 16.58 -7.03
N PHE A 90 -1.66 17.00 -5.84
CA PHE A 90 -0.64 18.04 -5.66
C PHE A 90 0.77 17.49 -5.37
N MET A 91 0.98 16.18 -5.49
CA MET A 91 2.27 15.55 -5.15
C MET A 91 3.22 15.42 -6.34
N GLN A 92 2.76 15.60 -7.59
CA GLN A 92 3.58 15.42 -8.79
C GLN A 92 4.82 16.33 -8.81
N THR A 93 4.72 17.54 -8.25
CA THR A 93 5.79 18.55 -8.22
C THR A 93 6.34 18.78 -6.80
N TYR A 94 6.05 17.88 -5.85
CA TYR A 94 6.54 17.99 -4.48
C TYR A 94 8.07 17.90 -4.42
N ILE A 95 8.70 18.85 -3.70
CA ILE A 95 10.17 18.94 -3.58
C ILE A 95 10.62 18.89 -2.11
N GLY A 96 9.77 19.25 -1.14
CA GLY A 96 10.11 19.19 0.28
C GLY A 96 9.16 19.95 1.21
N LYS A 97 9.46 19.90 2.51
CA LYS A 97 8.66 20.43 3.64
C LYS A 97 7.35 19.66 3.87
N VAL A 98 6.55 20.10 4.84
CA VAL A 98 5.21 19.54 5.05
C VAL A 98 4.30 20.02 3.92
N SER A 99 3.84 19.11 3.07
CA SER A 99 2.86 19.40 2.02
C SER A 99 1.51 19.72 2.65
N CYS A 100 0.96 20.90 2.36
CA CYS A 100 -0.32 21.36 2.90
C CYS A 100 -1.11 22.15 1.84
N PRO A 101 -1.71 21.46 0.85
CA PRO A 101 -2.48 22.12 -0.20
C PRO A 101 -3.72 22.80 0.35
N TYR A 102 -4.07 23.95 -0.22
CA TYR A 102 -5.28 24.70 0.16
C TYR A 102 -6.56 23.88 -0.02
N ILE A 103 -6.56 22.97 -1.01
CA ILE A 103 -7.66 22.07 -1.29
C ILE A 103 -7.10 20.65 -1.24
N CYS A 104 -7.48 19.88 -0.22
CA CYS A 104 -7.17 18.45 -0.13
C CYS A 104 -8.49 17.68 -0.11
N GLY A 105 -8.85 17.09 -1.25
CA GLY A 105 -10.05 16.27 -1.37
C GLY A 105 -9.92 14.95 -0.61
N LYS A 106 -11.05 14.40 -0.15
CA LYS A 106 -11.06 13.07 0.50
C LYS A 106 -11.01 11.89 -0.49
N GLN A 107 -10.90 12.18 -1.78
CA GLN A 107 -10.75 11.16 -2.83
C GLN A 107 -9.32 10.65 -2.81
N LEU A 108 -9.13 9.41 -2.36
CA LEU A 108 -7.83 8.75 -2.33
C LEU A 108 -7.55 8.15 -3.71
N ASP A 109 -6.34 8.37 -4.23
CA ASP A 109 -5.92 7.93 -5.56
C ASP A 109 -4.52 7.29 -5.57
N HIS A 110 -3.80 7.32 -4.43
CA HIS A 110 -2.43 6.86 -4.36
C HIS A 110 -2.14 6.11 -3.05
N GLY A 111 -1.62 4.89 -3.16
CA GLY A 111 -1.16 4.09 -2.03
C GLY A 111 0.29 4.41 -1.67
N VAL A 112 0.54 4.73 -0.40
CA VAL A 112 1.88 5.02 0.14
C VAL A 112 2.12 4.32 1.47
N LEU A 113 3.36 4.35 1.95
CA LEU A 113 3.74 3.79 3.25
C LEU A 113 4.06 4.91 4.23
N LEU A 114 3.27 5.01 5.31
CA LEU A 114 3.55 5.90 6.43
C LEU A 114 4.62 5.26 7.31
N VAL A 115 5.77 5.93 7.47
CA VAL A 115 6.94 5.38 8.19
C VAL A 115 7.29 6.14 9.47
N GLY A 116 6.67 7.29 9.72
CA GLY A 116 6.92 8.11 10.91
C GLY A 116 6.02 9.35 10.96
N TYR A 117 6.12 10.13 12.05
CA TYR A 117 5.50 11.44 12.16
C TYR A 117 6.40 12.39 12.97
N GLY A 118 6.15 13.69 12.83
CA GLY A 118 6.87 14.76 13.51
C GLY A 118 6.25 16.11 13.18
N SER A 119 6.98 17.19 13.46
CA SER A 119 6.55 18.55 13.16
C SER A 119 7.65 19.33 12.45
N ALA A 120 7.25 20.16 11.48
CA ALA A 120 8.14 21.04 10.71
C ALA A 120 7.33 22.17 10.07
N SER A 121 8.01 23.15 9.48
CA SER A 121 7.37 24.22 8.69
C SER A 121 6.69 23.66 7.44
N TYR A 122 5.58 24.26 7.03
CA TYR A 122 4.79 23.82 5.89
C TYR A 122 5.09 24.59 4.59
N ALA A 123 4.78 23.98 3.46
CA ALA A 123 4.71 24.62 2.16
C ALA A 123 3.23 24.76 1.75
N PRO A 124 2.71 25.98 1.55
CA PRO A 124 1.38 26.21 0.99
C PRO A 124 1.45 26.04 -0.52
N ILE A 125 1.51 24.79 -0.96
CA ILE A 125 1.41 24.40 -2.38
C ILE A 125 0.15 23.56 -2.52
#